data_AF-A0A432KE10-F1
#
_entry.id   AF-A0A432KE10-F1
#
_cell.length_a   1.000
_cell.length_b   1.000
_cell.length_c   1.000
_cell.angle_alpha   90.00
_cell.angle_beta   90.00
_cell.angle_gamma   90.00
#
_symmetry.space_group_name_H-M   'P 1'
#
loop_
_entity.id
_entity.type
_entity.pdbx_description
1 polymer ?
#
loop_
_entity_poly.entity_id
_entity_poly.type
_entity_poly.pdbx_seq_one_letter_code
_entity_poly.pdbx_strand_id
1 'polypeptide(L)'
;AMVFGGVMESTNMLRVITASIMKLANSTGSLVASTAGTCVFFNVTASDQYLAIVVPGRMFAETYKDRGLKPEVLSRTLEDSGTVTSVLIPWNTCGATQSSVLGVSTWTYAPYAFFNIISPFMTILFAYLNIKIRRFTDK
;
A
#
# COMPACT_ATOMS: atom_id res chain seq x y z
N ALA A 1 -0.79 0.89 17.04
CA ALA A 1 -1.14 1.34 15.68
C ALA A 1 -2.59 1.85 15.53
N MET A 2 -3.63 1.11 15.97
CA MET A 2 -5.03 1.55 15.81
C MET A 2 -5.36 2.90 16.46
N VAL A 3 -4.81 3.20 17.65
CA VAL A 3 -4.99 4.51 18.31
C VAL A 3 -4.38 5.64 17.48
N PHE A 4 -3.18 5.44 16.92
CA PHE A 4 -2.52 6.44 16.07
C PHE A 4 -3.33 6.73 14.80
N GLY A 5 -3.74 5.69 14.08
CA GLY A 5 -4.61 5.85 12.91
C GLY A 5 -5.95 6.51 13.25
N GLY A 6 -6.55 6.17 14.39
CA GLY A 6 -7.79 6.79 14.87
C GLY A 6 -7.64 8.27 15.22
N VAL A 7 -6.54 8.66 15.86
CA VAL A 7 -6.24 10.07 16.16
C VAL A 7 -6.04 10.85 14.86
N MET A 8 -5.23 10.34 13.92
CA MET A 8 -4.99 11.01 12.64
C MET A 8 -6.25 11.17 11.79
N GLU A 9 -7.17 10.19 11.84
CA GLU A 9 -8.48 10.28 11.20
C GLU A 9 -9.35 11.34 11.88
N SER A 10 -9.44 11.30 13.21
CA SER A 10 -10.25 12.22 14.01
C SER A 10 -9.80 13.68 13.89
N THR A 11 -8.50 13.91 13.68
CA THR A 11 -7.92 15.24 13.48
C THR A 11 -7.92 15.70 12.02
N ASN A 12 -8.53 14.93 11.09
CA ASN A 12 -8.51 15.19 9.64
C ASN A 12 -7.12 15.24 8.99
N MET A 13 -6.06 14.79 9.68
CA MET A 13 -4.70 14.79 9.13
C MET A 13 -4.60 13.86 7.91
N LEU A 14 -5.23 12.68 7.98
CA LEU A 14 -5.26 11.74 6.85
C LEU A 14 -5.93 12.37 5.63
N ARG A 15 -7.03 13.09 5.82
CA ARG A 15 -7.76 13.77 4.74
C ARG A 15 -6.91 14.84 4.04
N VAL A 16 -6.13 15.63 4.78
CA VAL A 16 -5.24 16.67 4.21
C VAL A 16 -4.11 16.06 3.39
N ILE A 17 -3.51 14.97 3.89
CA ILE A 17 -2.46 14.24 3.18
C ILE A 17 -3.03 13.62 1.90
N THR A 18 -4.17 12.92 2.00
CA THR A 18 -4.87 12.36 0.84
C THR A 18 -5.19 13.43 -0.19
N ALA A 19 -5.77 14.56 0.20
CA ALA A 19 -6.11 15.65 -0.72
C ALA A 19 -4.90 16.18 -1.49
N SER A 20 -3.73 16.22 -0.86
CA SER A 20 -2.48 16.65 -1.50
C SER A 20 -1.98 15.62 -2.52
N ILE A 21 -2.03 14.33 -2.18
CA ILE A 21 -1.67 13.22 -3.08
C ILE A 21 -2.64 13.17 -4.28
N MET A 22 -3.92 13.40 -4.04
CA MET A 22 -4.97 13.31 -5.05
C MET A 22 -4.89 14.39 -6.14
N LYS A 23 -4.20 15.51 -5.89
CA LYS A 23 -3.90 16.51 -6.95
C LYS A 23 -3.09 15.91 -8.11
N LEU A 24 -2.28 14.90 -7.83
CA LEU A 24 -1.44 14.21 -8.81
C LEU A 24 -2.17 13.00 -9.41
N ALA A 25 -3.10 12.40 -8.66
CA ALA A 25 -3.74 11.15 -9.04
C ALA A 25 -5.02 11.35 -9.86
N ASN A 26 -4.93 11.73 -11.14
CA ASN A 26 -6.12 12.02 -11.96
C ASN A 26 -6.81 10.79 -12.60
N SER A 27 -6.16 9.62 -12.61
CA SER A 27 -6.71 8.39 -13.20
C SER A 27 -6.83 7.25 -12.18
N THR A 28 -7.53 6.16 -12.53
CA THR A 28 -7.58 4.93 -11.70
C THR A 28 -6.19 4.32 -11.50
N GLY A 29 -5.39 4.22 -12.57
CA GLY A 29 -4.00 3.75 -12.48
C GLY A 29 -3.16 4.62 -11.55
N SER A 30 -3.30 5.94 -11.64
CA SER A 30 -2.56 6.85 -10.76
C SER A 30 -3.03 6.79 -9.30
N LEU A 31 -4.32 6.54 -9.04
CA LEU A 31 -4.82 6.32 -7.67
C LEU A 31 -4.19 5.06 -7.06
N VAL A 32 -4.19 3.95 -7.80
CA VAL A 32 -3.55 2.70 -7.36
C VAL A 32 -2.04 2.87 -7.17
N ALA A 33 -1.37 3.57 -8.08
CA ALA A 33 0.05 3.90 -7.96
C ALA A 33 0.34 4.75 -6.72
N SER A 34 -0.48 5.77 -6.44
CA SER A 34 -0.37 6.57 -5.23
C SER A 34 -0.59 5.75 -3.96
N THR A 35 -1.59 4.86 -3.94
CA THR A 35 -1.82 3.95 -2.81
C THR A 35 -0.61 3.03 -2.60
N ALA A 36 -0.13 2.37 -3.65
CA ALA A 36 1.00 1.45 -3.58
C ALA A 36 2.29 2.16 -3.15
N GLY A 37 2.57 3.34 -3.71
CA GLY A 37 3.72 4.16 -3.32
C GLY A 37 3.63 4.62 -1.87
N THR A 38 2.42 4.95 -1.38
CA THR A 38 2.20 5.31 0.02
C THR A 38 2.44 4.11 0.95
N CYS A 39 1.96 2.91 0.59
CA CYS A 39 2.25 1.68 1.33
C CYS A 39 3.75 1.39 1.42
N VAL A 40 4.47 1.48 0.30
CA VAL A 40 5.93 1.29 0.28
C VAL A 40 6.64 2.37 1.13
N PHE A 41 6.22 3.63 1.02
CA PHE A 41 6.76 4.72 1.83
C PHE A 41 6.59 4.45 3.33
N PHE A 42 5.41 3.99 3.76
CA PHE A 42 5.19 3.60 5.15
C PHE A 42 5.99 2.35 5.54
N ASN A 43 6.20 1.38 4.66
CA ASN A 43 7.07 0.23 4.97
C ASN A 43 8.54 0.65 5.16
N VAL A 44 9.02 1.64 4.40
CA VAL A 44 10.38 2.16 4.53
C VAL A 44 10.52 3.03 5.78
N THR A 45 9.53 3.85 6.10
CA THR A 45 9.61 4.83 7.20
C THR A 45 9.13 4.31 8.55
N ALA A 46 8.17 3.37 8.55
CA ALA A 46 7.65 2.72 9.73
C ALA A 46 8.25 1.32 9.89
N SER A 47 8.65 0.99 11.11
CA SER A 47 9.16 -0.35 11.46
C SER A 47 8.05 -1.42 11.60
N ASP A 48 6.80 -1.09 11.28
CA ASP A 48 5.63 -1.94 11.48
C ASP A 48 4.74 -1.99 10.23
N GLN A 49 4.63 -3.18 9.63
CA GLN A 49 3.75 -3.47 8.50
C GLN A 49 2.30 -3.06 8.74
N TYR A 50 1.80 -3.15 9.98
CA TYR A 50 0.43 -2.81 10.28
C TYR A 50 0.13 -1.33 9.97
N LEU A 51 1.09 -0.44 10.22
CA LEU A 51 0.96 0.98 9.86
C LEU A 51 0.95 1.17 8.34
N ALA A 52 1.77 0.42 7.61
CA ALA A 52 1.83 0.46 6.15
C ALA A 52 0.57 -0.04 5.44
N ILE A 53 -0.27 -0.81 6.12
CA ILE A 53 -1.56 -1.28 5.60
C ILE A 53 -2.71 -0.39 6.07
N VAL A 54 -2.81 -0.15 7.39
CA VAL A 54 -3.99 0.50 7.97
C VAL A 54 -4.05 1.99 7.67
N VAL A 55 -2.92 2.69 7.70
CA VAL A 55 -2.91 4.14 7.44
C VAL A 55 -3.30 4.43 5.98
N PRO A 56 -2.67 3.82 4.96
CA PRO A 56 -3.09 4.02 3.57
C PRO A 56 -4.52 3.50 3.31
N GLY A 57 -4.91 2.38 3.93
CA GLY A 57 -6.27 1.86 3.80
C GLY A 57 -7.34 2.83 4.29
N ARG A 58 -7.10 3.53 5.41
CA ARG A 58 -7.99 4.59 5.90
C ARG A 58 -7.94 5.83 5.01
N MET A 59 -6.74 6.27 4.65
CA MET A 59 -6.51 7.45 3.82
C MET A 59 -7.24 7.40 2.47
N PHE A 60 -7.24 6.25 1.79
CA PHE A 60 -7.76 6.12 0.43
C PHE A 60 -9.16 5.52 0.35
N ALA A 61 -9.74 5.00 1.45
CA ALA A 61 -11.06 4.35 1.45
C ALA A 61 -12.17 5.24 0.86
N GLU A 62 -12.26 6.49 1.33
CA GLU A 62 -13.26 7.44 0.84
C GLU A 62 -13.02 7.79 -0.62
N THR A 63 -11.76 8.02 -1.01
CA THR A 63 -11.40 8.36 -2.40
C THR A 63 -11.68 7.25 -3.40
N TYR A 64 -11.47 5.98 -3.05
CA TYR A 64 -11.83 4.85 -3.92
C TYR A 64 -13.35 4.79 -4.11
N LYS A 65 -14.11 5.01 -3.03
CA LYS A 65 -15.57 5.07 -3.06
C LYS A 65 -16.08 6.22 -3.92
N ASP A 66 -15.51 7.42 -3.79
CA ASP A 66 -15.87 8.60 -4.58
C ASP A 66 -15.60 8.42 -6.09
N ARG A 67 -14.62 7.58 -6.43
CA ARG A 67 -14.32 7.20 -7.83
C ARG A 67 -15.13 6.01 -8.33
N GLY A 68 -16.11 5.54 -7.57
CA GLY A 68 -16.96 4.42 -7.93
C GLY A 68 -16.23 3.08 -7.99
N LEU A 69 -15.05 2.96 -7.36
CA LEU A 69 -14.29 1.71 -7.26
C LEU A 69 -14.80 0.90 -6.07
N LYS A 70 -14.95 -0.42 -6.25
CA LYS A 70 -15.32 -1.29 -5.13
C LYS A 70 -14.14 -1.49 -4.17
N PRO A 71 -14.37 -1.70 -2.86
CA PRO A 71 -13.31 -1.81 -1.85
C PRO A 71 -12.30 -2.93 -2.09
N GLU A 72 -12.64 -3.95 -2.87
CA GLU A 72 -11.76 -5.04 -3.29
C GLU A 72 -10.54 -4.52 -4.06
N VAL A 73 -10.68 -3.44 -4.82
CA VAL A 73 -9.55 -2.83 -5.57
C VAL A 73 -8.56 -2.20 -4.59
N LEU A 74 -9.06 -1.51 -3.56
CA LEU A 74 -8.22 -0.95 -2.50
C LEU A 74 -7.54 -2.08 -1.70
N SER A 75 -8.31 -3.06 -1.24
CA SER A 75 -7.79 -4.20 -0.48
C SER A 75 -6.68 -4.93 -1.24
N ARG A 76 -6.91 -5.25 -2.51
CA ARG A 76 -5.88 -5.86 -3.37
C ARG A 76 -4.62 -5.00 -3.45
N THR A 77 -4.78 -3.68 -3.65
CA THR A 77 -3.64 -2.77 -3.76
C THR A 77 -2.83 -2.74 -2.46
N LEU A 78 -3.49 -2.73 -1.29
CA LEU A 78 -2.84 -2.76 0.01
C LEU A 78 -2.05 -4.05 0.23
N GLU A 79 -2.60 -5.20 -0.17
CA GLU A 79 -1.91 -6.49 -0.05
C GLU A 79 -0.73 -6.59 -1.01
N ASP A 80 -0.94 -6.23 -2.29
CA ASP A 80 0.08 -6.30 -3.34
C ASP A 80 1.24 -5.30 -3.14
N SER A 81 1.08 -4.32 -2.25
CA SER A 81 2.13 -3.31 -1.98
C SER A 81 2.55 -3.26 -0.52
N GLY A 82 1.64 -3.11 0.44
CA GLY A 82 1.95 -3.01 1.87
C GLY A 82 2.39 -4.35 2.47
N THR A 83 1.67 -5.43 2.22
CA THR A 83 1.98 -6.73 2.84
C THR A 83 3.28 -7.31 2.31
N VAL A 84 3.43 -7.34 0.99
CA VAL A 84 4.56 -8.04 0.34
C VAL A 84 5.87 -7.26 0.40
N THR A 85 5.86 -5.92 0.44
CA THR A 85 7.13 -5.16 0.46
C THR A 85 7.74 -5.00 1.85
N SER A 86 7.00 -5.30 2.93
CA SER A 86 7.45 -5.22 4.32
C SER A 86 8.72 -6.04 4.59
N VAL A 87 8.81 -7.24 4.00
CA VAL A 87 9.96 -8.14 4.15
C VAL A 87 11.26 -7.60 3.53
N LEU A 88 11.16 -6.66 2.59
CA LEU A 88 12.32 -6.11 1.89
C LEU A 88 13.06 -5.06 2.74
N ILE A 89 12.48 -4.64 3.87
CA ILE A 89 13.00 -3.56 4.71
C ILE A 89 13.64 -4.15 5.98
N PRO A 90 14.95 -3.97 6.21
CA PRO A 90 15.67 -4.68 7.27
C PRO A 90 15.21 -4.31 8.69
N TRP A 91 14.77 -3.07 8.89
CA TRP A 91 14.27 -2.58 10.18
C TRP A 91 12.76 -2.76 10.36
N ASN A 92 12.09 -3.43 9.42
CA ASN A 92 10.71 -3.84 9.59
C ASN A 92 10.69 -5.23 10.26
N THR A 93 9.69 -5.48 11.10
CA THR A 93 9.50 -6.76 11.81
C THR A 93 9.60 -7.97 10.89
N CYS A 94 9.00 -7.92 9.69
CA CYS A 94 9.05 -9.03 8.73
C CYS A 94 10.46 -9.24 8.16
N GLY A 95 11.16 -8.16 7.84
CA GLY A 95 12.53 -8.22 7.35
C GLY A 95 13.51 -8.77 8.38
N ALA A 96 13.36 -8.34 9.63
CA ALA A 96 14.14 -8.82 10.78
C ALA A 96 13.87 -10.30 11.09
N THR A 97 12.61 -10.73 11.00
CA THR A 97 12.24 -12.14 11.22
C THR A 97 12.86 -13.03 10.15
N GLN A 98 12.74 -12.66 8.87
CA GLN A 98 13.28 -13.49 7.79
C GLN A 98 14.80 -13.52 7.76
N SER A 99 15.47 -12.40 8.05
CA SER A 99 16.93 -12.38 8.18
C SER A 99 17.41 -13.26 9.33
N SER A 100 16.68 -13.29 10.44
CA SER A 100 16.99 -14.16 11.59
C SER A 100 16.79 -15.65 11.27
N VAL A 101 15.71 -16.00 10.56
CA VAL A 101 15.42 -17.39 10.18
C VAL A 101 16.39 -17.90 9.12
N LEU A 102 16.70 -17.08 8.10
CA LEU A 102 17.59 -17.48 7.00
C LEU A 102 19.08 -17.36 7.37
N GLY A 103 19.42 -16.70 8.47
CA GLY A 103 20.80 -16.45 8.89
C GLY A 103 21.58 -15.51 7.97
N VAL A 104 20.89 -14.76 7.11
CA VAL A 104 21.49 -13.81 6.16
C VAL A 104 20.81 -12.45 6.26
N SER A 105 21.54 -11.38 5.91
CA SER A 105 20.98 -10.03 5.94
C SER A 105 19.80 -9.87 4.98
N THR A 106 18.87 -8.96 5.28
CA THR A 106 17.76 -8.63 4.38
C THR A 106 18.22 -8.24 2.99
N TRP A 107 19.29 -7.46 2.88
CA TRP A 107 19.87 -7.06 1.60
C TRP A 107 20.41 -8.23 0.79
N THR A 108 20.75 -9.34 1.43
CA THR A 108 21.24 -10.55 0.77
C THR A 108 20.09 -11.32 0.12
N TYR A 109 18.95 -11.52 0.80
CA TYR A 109 17.83 -12.25 0.23
C TYR A 109 16.87 -11.37 -0.61
N ALA A 110 16.83 -10.06 -0.36
CA ALA A 110 15.89 -9.15 -1.00
C ALA A 110 15.87 -9.25 -2.54
N PRO A 111 17.02 -9.34 -3.25
CA PRO A 111 17.02 -9.49 -4.72
C PRO A 111 16.36 -10.78 -5.22
N TYR A 112 16.36 -11.84 -4.40
CA TYR A 112 15.77 -13.13 -4.73
C TYR A 112 14.27 -13.21 -4.39
N ALA A 113 13.75 -12.21 -3.67
CA ALA A 113 12.35 -12.11 -3.27
C ALA A 113 11.47 -11.57 -4.42
N PHE A 114 11.55 -12.20 -5.59
CA PHE A 114 10.95 -11.74 -6.85
C PHE A 114 9.47 -11.39 -6.73
N PHE A 115 8.69 -12.23 -6.04
CA PHE A 115 7.27 -11.97 -5.82
C PHE A 115 7.02 -10.63 -5.12
N ASN A 116 7.79 -10.35 -4.06
CA ASN A 116 7.64 -9.13 -3.26
C ASN A 116 8.04 -7.88 -4.04
N ILE A 117 9.02 -8.00 -4.94
CA ILE A 117 9.46 -6.91 -5.81
C ILE A 117 8.45 -6.68 -6.93
N ILE A 118 7.99 -7.73 -7.61
CA ILE A 118 7.18 -7.64 -8.84
C ILE A 118 5.71 -7.29 -8.55
N SER A 119 5.15 -7.81 -7.46
CA SER A 119 3.73 -7.64 -7.11
C SER A 119 3.24 -6.18 -7.14
N PRO A 120 3.91 -5.19 -6.50
CA PRO A 120 3.43 -3.80 -6.54
C PRO A 120 3.44 -3.22 -7.96
N PHE A 121 4.44 -3.56 -8.79
CA PHE A 121 4.48 -3.11 -10.18
C PHE A 121 3.37 -3.75 -11.02
N MET A 122 3.08 -5.03 -10.79
CA MET A 122 1.97 -5.72 -11.46
C MET A 122 0.62 -5.09 -11.09
N THR A 123 0.38 -4.78 -9.81
CA THR A 123 -0.90 -4.16 -9.42
C THR A 123 -1.08 -2.78 -10.07
N ILE A 124 -0.01 -1.99 -10.15
CA ILE A 124 -0.01 -0.68 -10.83
C ILE A 124 -0.28 -0.86 -12.33
N LEU A 125 0.42 -1.78 -12.99
CA LEU A 125 0.25 -2.06 -14.41
C LEU A 125 -1.20 -2.46 -14.74
N PHE A 126 -1.78 -3.36 -13.96
CA PHE A 126 -3.17 -3.80 -14.16
C PHE A 126 -4.17 -2.65 -13.96
N ALA A 127 -3.90 -1.75 -13.03
CA ALA A 127 -4.74 -0.57 -12.82
C ALA A 127 -4.62 0.47 -13.94
N TYR A 128 -3.43 0.65 -14.53
CA TYR A 128 -3.25 1.49 -15.72
C TYR A 128 -3.94 0.91 -16.96
N LEU A 129 -3.84 -0.40 -17.15
CA LEU A 129 -4.50 -1.11 -18.25
C LEU A 129 -6.01 -1.31 -17.99
N ASN A 130 -6.52 -0.89 -16.82
CA ASN A 130 -7.92 -1.05 -16.40
C ASN A 130 -8.40 -2.52 -16.45
N ILE A 131 -7.51 -3.47 -16.17
CA ILE A 131 -7.78 -4.90 -16.20
C ILE A 131 -8.33 -5.35 -14.85
N LYS A 132 -9.51 -5.97 -14.85
CA LYS A 132 -10.19 -6.51 -13.66
C LYS A 132 -10.40 -5.48 -12.53
N ILE A 133 -10.59 -4.21 -12.88
CA ILE A 133 -10.96 -3.16 -11.93
C ILE A 133 -12.47 -3.20 -11.69
N ARG A 134 -12.87 -3.56 -10.46
CA ARG A 134 -14.29 -3.65 -10.08
C ARG A 134 -14.86 -2.27 -9.76
N ARG A 135 -15.99 -1.94 -10.37
CA ARG A 135 -16.72 -0.68 -10.14
C ARG A 135 -18.14 -0.94 -9.64
N PHE A 136 -18.72 0.01 -8.91
CA PHE A 136 -20.12 -0.10 -8.46
C PHE A 136 -21.12 -0.10 -9.62
N THR A 137 -20.75 0.47 -10.77
CA THR A 137 -21.59 0.55 -11.98
C THR A 137 -21.40 -0.63 -12.94
N ASP A 138 -20.59 -1.63 -12.59
CA ASP A 138 -20.49 -2.87 -13.40
C ASP A 138 -21.81 -3.64 -13.29
N LYS A 139 -22.66 -3.50 -14.32
CA LYS A 139 -23.67 -4.49 -14.71
C LYS A 139 -23.03 -5.49 -15.67
#